data_AF-A0A1G8WCK8-F1
#
_entry.id   AF-A0A1G8WCK8-F1
#
_cell.length_a   1.000
_cell.length_b   1.000
_cell.length_c   1.000
_cell.angle_alpha   90.00
_cell.angle_beta   90.00
_cell.angle_gamma   90.00
#
_symmetry.space_group_name_H-M   'P 1'
#
loop_
_entity.id
_entity.type
_entity.pdbx_description
1 polymer ?
#
loop_
_entity_poly.entity_id
_entity_poly.type
_entity_poly.pdbx_seq_one_letter_code
_entity_poly.pdbx_strand_id
1 'polypeptide(L)'
;MKAHITQRKVQHINKKRWLTFIFVSLVLLTTSCNAKQTIEVLTFEPSNFQVFFYTNKSNPKLENEYLKAILDLKNNYPSQLDNIELTETTIESLKRRSIAEYPALVIVKDGQTISKLSGQASKTDVLKKLKKTVNGEKNSLSAN
;
A
#
# COMPACT_ATOMS: atom_id res chain seq x y z
N MET A 1 -38.08 21.28 71.37
CA MET A 1 -36.92 20.44 71.77
C MET A 1 -37.24 19.02 71.29
N LYS A 2 -36.68 18.40 70.24
CA LYS A 2 -35.35 18.45 69.60
C LYS A 2 -35.51 18.24 68.08
N ALA A 3 -34.70 18.90 67.26
CA ALA A 3 -34.59 18.60 65.83
C ALA A 3 -33.64 17.40 65.62
N HIS A 4 -34.10 16.36 64.92
CA HIS A 4 -33.29 15.22 64.52
C HIS A 4 -32.58 15.56 63.20
N ILE A 5 -31.27 15.83 63.26
CA ILE A 5 -30.42 16.01 62.09
C ILE A 5 -29.76 14.67 61.77
N THR A 6 -30.23 14.03 60.70
CA THR A 6 -29.65 12.80 60.15
C THR A 6 -28.33 13.11 59.44
N GLN A 7 -27.21 12.70 60.04
CA GLN A 7 -25.87 12.81 59.46
C GLN A 7 -25.71 11.78 58.33
N ARG A 8 -25.48 12.25 57.09
CA ARG A 8 -25.07 11.39 55.96
C ARG A 8 -23.59 11.02 56.14
N LYS A 9 -23.33 9.73 56.38
CA LYS A 9 -21.99 9.15 56.47
C LYS A 9 -21.35 9.15 55.07
N VAL A 10 -20.48 10.13 54.80
CA VAL A 10 -19.65 10.16 53.58
C VAL A 10 -18.63 9.02 53.70
N GLN A 11 -18.77 8.01 52.85
CA GLN A 11 -17.84 6.89 52.85
C GLN A 11 -16.46 7.34 52.37
N HIS A 12 -15.46 7.17 53.25
CA HIS A 12 -14.05 7.33 52.92
C HIS A 12 -13.62 6.24 51.94
N ILE A 13 -13.67 6.54 50.65
CA ILE A 13 -13.03 5.73 49.62
C ILE A 13 -11.52 5.81 49.87
N ASN A 14 -10.87 4.66 50.10
CA ASN A 14 -9.43 4.56 50.31
C ASN A 14 -8.67 5.04 49.06
N LYS A 15 -8.29 6.34 49.03
CA LYS A 15 -7.61 7.03 47.91
C LYS A 15 -6.42 6.25 47.34
N LYS A 16 -5.71 5.49 48.19
CA LYS A 16 -4.55 4.66 47.81
C LYS A 16 -4.92 3.50 46.88
N ARG A 17 -6.09 2.88 47.08
CA ARG A 17 -6.60 1.75 46.26
C ARG A 17 -7.18 2.26 44.94
N TRP A 18 -7.78 3.45 44.94
CA TRP A 18 -8.34 4.09 43.74
C TRP A 18 -7.24 4.51 42.76
N LEU A 19 -6.13 5.05 43.26
CA LEU A 19 -4.95 5.38 42.44
C LEU A 19 -4.37 4.16 41.72
N THR A 20 -4.35 2.99 42.36
CA THR A 20 -3.87 1.74 41.75
C THR A 20 -4.74 1.30 40.58
N PHE A 21 -6.06 1.42 40.68
CA PHE A 21 -6.98 1.10 39.59
C PHE A 21 -6.81 2.03 38.38
N ILE A 22 -6.57 3.33 38.62
CA ILE A 22 -6.30 4.30 37.55
C ILE A 22 -4.99 3.97 36.82
N PHE A 23 -3.95 3.59 37.56
CA PHE A 23 -2.64 3.25 36.97
C PHE A 23 -2.70 1.98 36.12
N VAL A 24 -3.41 0.95 36.59
CA VAL A 24 -3.61 -0.30 35.83
C VAL A 24 -4.44 -0.05 34.56
N SER A 25 -5.46 0.81 34.62
CA SER A 25 -6.24 1.20 33.45
C SER A 25 -5.40 1.96 32.41
N LEU A 26 -4.44 2.78 32.84
CA LEU A 26 -3.57 3.53 31.93
C LEU A 26 -2.58 2.60 31.20
N VAL A 27 -2.06 1.57 31.88
CA VAL A 27 -1.14 0.58 31.29
C VAL A 27 -1.83 -0.28 30.22
N LEU A 28 -3.13 -0.55 30.35
CA LEU A 28 -3.89 -1.31 29.35
C LEU A 28 -4.16 -0.52 28.06
N LEU A 29 -4.04 0.82 28.08
CA LEU A 29 -4.24 1.66 26.90
C LEU A 29 -3.00 1.80 26.02
N THR A 30 -1.81 1.35 26.48
CA THR A 30 -0.56 1.49 25.71
C THR A 30 -0.26 0.33 24.77
N THR A 31 -1.16 -0.66 24.62
CA THR A 31 -1.02 -1.67 23.57
C THR A 31 -1.38 -1.07 22.20
N SER A 32 -0.53 -0.18 21.70
CA SER A 32 -0.63 0.33 20.34
C SER A 32 -0.28 -0.82 19.39
N CYS A 33 -1.28 -1.26 18.62
CA CYS A 33 -1.10 -2.23 17.57
C CYS A 33 -0.27 -1.58 16.46
N ASN A 34 1.00 -1.96 16.33
CA ASN A 34 1.82 -1.63 15.17
C ASN A 34 1.29 -2.44 13.96
N ALA A 35 0.22 -1.96 13.35
CA ALA A 35 -0.24 -2.49 12.08
C ALA A 35 0.88 -2.27 11.05
N LYS A 36 1.55 -3.36 10.66
CA LYS A 36 2.54 -3.31 9.59
C LYS A 36 1.81 -2.82 8.34
N GLN A 37 2.24 -1.68 7.81
CA GLN A 37 1.68 -1.13 6.58
C GLN A 37 2.11 -2.04 5.42
N THR A 38 1.18 -2.82 4.91
CA THR A 38 1.35 -3.67 3.73
C THR A 38 1.05 -2.86 2.47
N ILE A 39 1.75 -3.20 1.40
CA ILE A 39 1.65 -2.61 0.07
C ILE A 39 1.37 -3.73 -0.90
N GLU A 40 0.37 -3.54 -1.73
CA GLU A 40 0.00 -4.49 -2.76
C GLU A 40 0.88 -4.27 -3.98
N VAL A 41 1.42 -5.36 -4.50
CA VAL A 41 2.29 -5.39 -5.67
C VAL A 41 1.67 -6.32 -6.69
N LEU A 42 1.21 -5.74 -7.79
CA LEU A 42 0.76 -6.49 -8.94
C LEU A 42 1.95 -6.64 -9.90
N THR A 43 2.35 -7.87 -10.14
CA THR A 43 3.49 -8.23 -10.98
C THR A 43 3.01 -8.95 -12.22
N PHE A 44 3.58 -8.63 -13.37
CA PHE A 44 3.33 -9.34 -14.62
C PHE A 44 4.55 -9.27 -15.52
N GLU A 45 4.69 -10.28 -16.37
CA GLU A 45 5.86 -10.46 -17.22
C GLU A 45 5.49 -10.41 -18.70
N PRO A 46 5.32 -9.21 -19.29
CA PRO A 46 5.11 -9.10 -20.70
C PRO A 46 6.41 -9.43 -21.44
N SER A 47 6.47 -10.64 -21.98
CA SER A 47 7.58 -11.17 -22.78
C SER A 47 8.91 -11.22 -22.01
N ASN A 48 9.86 -10.30 -22.23
CA ASN A 48 11.16 -10.28 -21.53
C ASN A 48 11.33 -9.18 -20.48
N PHE A 49 10.23 -8.55 -20.06
CA PHE A 49 10.24 -7.53 -19.01
C PHE A 49 9.44 -8.00 -17.80
N GLN A 50 9.84 -7.54 -16.62
CA GLN A 50 9.06 -7.63 -15.39
C GLN A 50 8.47 -6.26 -15.07
N VAL A 51 7.15 -6.19 -14.93
CA VAL A 51 6.45 -4.98 -14.52
C VAL A 51 5.93 -5.16 -13.11
N PHE A 52 6.27 -4.24 -12.23
CA PHE A 52 5.79 -4.17 -10.85
C PHE A 52 4.94 -2.93 -10.67
N PHE A 53 3.69 -3.12 -10.29
CA PHE A 53 2.76 -2.06 -9.93
C PHE A 53 2.56 -2.06 -8.41
N TYR A 54 3.04 -1.00 -7.75
CA TYR A 54 2.98 -0.81 -6.31
C TYR A 54 1.84 0.14 -5.95
N THR A 55 0.93 -0.32 -5.09
CA THR A 55 -0.20 0.46 -4.60
C THR A 55 -0.40 0.29 -3.09
N ASN A 56 -0.70 1.40 -2.42
CA ASN A 56 -0.97 1.46 -0.99
C ASN A 56 -2.42 1.86 -0.67
N LYS A 57 -3.30 1.87 -1.69
CA LYS A 57 -4.72 2.27 -1.59
C LYS A 57 -4.98 3.68 -1.05
N SER A 58 -3.95 4.55 -0.94
CA SER A 58 -4.12 5.88 -0.37
C SER A 58 -4.81 6.86 -1.31
N ASN A 59 -4.78 6.60 -2.63
CA ASN A 59 -5.44 7.42 -3.64
C ASN A 59 -6.14 6.56 -4.70
N PRO A 60 -7.39 6.13 -4.44
CA PRO A 60 -8.11 5.19 -5.31
C PRO A 60 -8.40 5.75 -6.70
N LYS A 61 -8.51 7.09 -6.84
CA LYS A 61 -8.73 7.72 -8.14
C LYS A 61 -7.51 7.56 -9.05
N LEU A 62 -6.31 7.87 -8.53
CA LEU A 62 -5.08 7.69 -9.30
C LEU A 62 -4.77 6.21 -9.54
N GLU A 63 -4.95 5.37 -8.53
CA GLU A 63 -4.77 3.92 -8.66
C GLU A 63 -5.63 3.33 -9.79
N ASN A 64 -6.89 3.76 -9.89
CA ASN A 64 -7.80 3.32 -10.95
C ASN A 64 -7.29 3.67 -12.36
N GLU A 65 -6.59 4.80 -12.54
CA GLU A 65 -6.01 5.18 -13.83
C GLU A 65 -4.92 4.20 -14.27
N TYR A 66 -4.07 3.76 -13.33
CA TYR A 66 -3.04 2.76 -13.59
C TYR A 66 -3.65 1.38 -13.83
N LEU A 67 -4.60 0.95 -13.00
CA LEU A 67 -5.26 -0.35 -13.14
C LEU A 67 -6.01 -0.46 -14.48
N LYS A 68 -6.74 0.59 -14.88
CA LYS A 68 -7.39 0.64 -16.21
C LYS A 68 -6.38 0.54 -17.34
N ALA A 69 -5.22 1.17 -17.23
CA ALA A 69 -4.17 1.05 -18.24
C ALA A 69 -3.60 -0.37 -18.32
N ILE A 70 -3.42 -1.05 -17.18
CA ILE A 70 -2.96 -2.45 -17.14
C ILE A 70 -4.02 -3.39 -17.73
N LEU A 71 -5.30 -3.19 -17.40
CA LEU A 71 -6.42 -3.95 -17.98
C LEU A 71 -6.52 -3.75 -19.50
N ASP A 72 -6.42 -2.50 -19.98
CA ASP A 72 -6.37 -2.21 -21.41
C ASP A 72 -5.18 -2.88 -22.08
N LEU A 73 -4.02 -2.94 -21.42
CA LEU A 73 -2.86 -3.65 -21.94
C LEU A 73 -3.14 -5.14 -22.08
N LYS A 74 -3.72 -5.77 -21.05
CA LYS A 74 -4.12 -7.19 -21.08
C LYS A 74 -5.11 -7.47 -22.22
N ASN A 75 -6.09 -6.59 -22.42
CA ASN A 75 -7.04 -6.74 -23.52
C ASN A 75 -6.38 -6.64 -24.90
N ASN A 76 -5.34 -5.81 -25.05
CA ASN A 76 -4.61 -5.65 -26.32
C ASN A 76 -3.56 -6.75 -26.55
N TYR A 77 -3.01 -7.33 -25.49
CA TYR A 77 -1.93 -8.33 -25.53
C TYR A 77 -2.19 -9.46 -24.52
N PRO A 78 -3.28 -10.23 -24.68
CA PRO A 78 -3.69 -11.22 -23.69
C PRO A 78 -2.60 -12.26 -23.43
N SER A 79 -2.01 -12.81 -24.50
CA SER A 79 -0.97 -13.85 -24.42
C SER A 79 0.34 -13.40 -23.76
N GLN A 80 0.56 -12.09 -23.59
CA GLN A 80 1.74 -11.57 -22.90
C GLN A 80 1.46 -11.22 -21.44
N LEU A 81 0.19 -11.21 -21.02
CA LEU A 81 -0.26 -10.87 -19.67
C LEU A 81 -1.05 -12.02 -19.04
N ASP A 82 -0.80 -13.26 -19.49
CA ASP A 82 -1.49 -14.46 -18.98
C ASP A 82 -1.21 -14.67 -17.49
N ASN A 83 -0.02 -14.30 -17.02
CA ASN A 83 0.40 -14.45 -15.62
C ASN A 83 0.48 -13.08 -14.95
N ILE A 84 -0.62 -12.69 -14.29
CA ILE A 84 -0.66 -11.56 -13.36
C ILE A 84 -0.68 -12.12 -11.94
N GLU A 85 0.33 -11.77 -11.16
CA GLU A 85 0.44 -12.16 -9.75
C GLU A 85 0.20 -10.96 -8.85
N LEU A 86 -0.64 -11.16 -7.82
CA LEU A 86 -0.82 -10.18 -6.76
C LEU A 86 -0.08 -10.66 -5.52
N THR A 87 0.85 -9.86 -5.04
CA THR A 87 1.66 -10.15 -3.86
C THR A 87 1.59 -8.99 -2.88
N GLU A 88 1.75 -9.28 -1.60
CA GLU A 88 1.84 -8.26 -0.56
C GLU A 88 3.29 -8.09 -0.10
N THR A 89 3.71 -6.85 0.12
CA THR A 89 5.03 -6.54 0.65
C THR A 89 4.96 -5.44 1.70
N THR A 90 6.05 -5.22 2.44
CA THR A 90 6.13 -4.16 3.46
C THR A 90 6.74 -2.88 2.90
N ILE A 91 6.33 -1.72 3.40
CA ILE A 91 6.94 -0.43 3.02
C ILE A 91 8.46 -0.41 3.19
N GLU A 92 8.98 -1.08 4.23
CA GLU A 92 10.41 -1.21 4.49
C GLU A 92 11.15 -1.90 3.33
N SER A 93 10.54 -2.90 2.71
CA SER A 93 11.12 -3.59 1.55
C SER A 93 11.19 -2.66 0.33
N LEU A 94 10.24 -1.73 0.20
CA LEU A 94 10.11 -0.80 -0.93
C LEU A 94 10.94 0.47 -0.78
N LYS A 95 11.18 0.93 0.45
CA LYS A 95 12.16 2.00 0.71
C LYS A 95 13.53 1.64 0.18
N ARG A 96 13.93 0.36 0.28
CA ARG A 96 15.16 -0.16 -0.33
C ARG A 96 15.16 -0.09 -1.87
N ARG A 97 13.98 -0.05 -2.51
CA ARG A 97 13.81 0.13 -3.97
C ARG A 97 13.56 1.58 -4.39
N SER A 98 13.72 2.56 -3.50
CA SER A 98 13.55 3.99 -3.80
C SER A 98 12.17 4.36 -4.40
N ILE A 99 11.11 3.73 -3.89
CA ILE A 99 9.72 4.11 -4.21
C ILE A 99 9.26 5.15 -3.19
N ALA A 100 9.13 6.40 -3.64
CA ALA A 100 8.77 7.53 -2.80
C ALA A 100 7.29 7.93 -2.92
N GLU A 101 6.65 7.61 -4.04
CA GLU A 101 5.27 8.00 -4.36
C GLU A 101 4.45 6.80 -4.80
N TYR A 102 3.16 6.81 -4.46
CA TYR A 102 2.19 5.79 -4.83
C TYR A 102 1.01 6.43 -5.55
N PRO A 103 0.39 5.75 -6.54
CA PRO A 103 0.83 4.48 -7.11
C PRO A 103 2.13 4.60 -7.90
N ALA A 104 2.87 3.51 -8.06
CA ALA A 104 4.10 3.46 -8.85
C ALA A 104 4.16 2.24 -9.76
N LEU A 105 4.65 2.44 -10.97
CA LEU A 105 4.89 1.41 -11.96
C LEU A 105 6.38 1.35 -12.29
N VAL A 106 7.00 0.20 -12.06
CA VAL A 106 8.42 -0.04 -12.26
C VAL A 106 8.58 -1.13 -13.32
N ILE A 107 9.40 -0.86 -14.32
CA ILE A 107 9.70 -1.79 -15.41
C ILE A 107 11.15 -2.21 -15.27
N VAL A 108 11.36 -3.51 -15.17
CA VAL A 108 12.64 -4.15 -14.97
C VAL A 108 12.94 -5.05 -16.17
N LYS A 109 14.17 -4.98 -16.68
CA LYS A 109 14.72 -5.87 -17.69
C LYS A 109 16.06 -6.40 -17.18
N ASP A 110 16.29 -7.71 -17.24
CA ASP A 110 17.57 -8.32 -16.84
C ASP A 110 18.03 -7.87 -15.43
N GLY A 111 17.09 -7.75 -14.49
CA GLY A 111 17.35 -7.28 -13.12
C GLY A 111 17.57 -5.77 -12.95
N GLN A 112 17.57 -4.99 -14.03
CA GLN A 112 17.78 -3.55 -14.00
C GLN A 112 16.49 -2.76 -14.25
N THR A 113 16.24 -1.72 -13.45
CA THR A 113 15.11 -0.81 -13.68
C THR A 113 15.37 0.06 -14.91
N ILE A 114 14.69 -0.26 -16.01
CA ILE A 114 14.78 0.52 -17.26
C ILE A 114 13.81 1.70 -17.28
N SER A 115 12.77 1.66 -16.46
CA SER A 115 11.85 2.78 -16.32
C SER A 115 11.06 2.73 -15.02
N LYS A 116 10.73 3.92 -14.52
CA LYS A 116 9.79 4.13 -13.42
C LYS A 116 8.80 5.23 -13.79
N LEU A 117 7.54 5.05 -13.38
CA LEU A 117 6.49 6.05 -13.40
C LEU A 117 5.85 6.05 -12.01
N SER A 118 5.66 7.20 -11.38
CA SER A 118 5.12 7.27 -10.02
C SER A 118 4.22 8.48 -9.87
N GLY A 119 3.24 8.37 -8.96
CA GLY A 119 2.36 9.48 -8.62
C GLY A 119 1.35 9.78 -9.72
N GLN A 120 1.12 11.07 -9.96
CA GLN A 120 0.05 11.55 -10.82
C GLN A 120 0.38 11.34 -12.31
N ALA A 121 -0.21 10.29 -12.90
CA ALA A 121 -0.15 10.00 -14.32
C ALA A 121 -1.55 9.66 -14.85
N SER A 122 -1.86 10.08 -16.07
CA SER A 122 -3.13 9.73 -16.72
C SER A 122 -3.11 8.28 -17.20
N LYS A 123 -4.28 7.64 -17.32
CA LYS A 123 -4.41 6.31 -17.95
C LYS A 123 -3.68 6.23 -19.30
N THR A 124 -3.80 7.28 -20.13
CA THR A 124 -3.16 7.33 -21.45
C THR A 124 -1.64 7.31 -21.38
N ASP A 125 -1.04 8.01 -20.41
CA ASP A 125 0.41 8.04 -20.25
C ASP A 125 0.95 6.70 -19.77
N VAL A 126 0.28 6.10 -18.78
CA VAL A 126 0.61 4.77 -18.25
C VAL A 126 0.51 3.73 -19.37
N LEU A 127 -0.59 3.72 -20.12
CA LEU A 127 -0.80 2.78 -21.22
C LEU A 127 0.23 2.96 -22.33
N LYS A 128 0.54 4.20 -22.72
CA LYS A 128 1.56 4.50 -23.74
C LYS A 128 2.93 3.97 -23.30
N LYS A 129 3.28 4.13 -22.03
CA LYS A 129 4.55 3.64 -21.48
C LYS A 129 4.63 2.12 -21.51
N LEU A 130 3.56 1.45 -21.11
CA LEU A 130 3.46 -0.01 -21.14
C LEU A 130 3.51 -0.55 -22.56
N LYS A 131 2.73 0.02 -23.49
CA LYS A 131 2.77 -0.35 -24.91
C LYS A 131 4.15 -0.16 -25.53
N LYS A 132 4.87 0.92 -25.20
CA LYS A 132 6.25 1.12 -25.69
C LYS A 132 7.19 0.03 -25.19
N THR A 133 6.98 -0.46 -23.97
CA THR A 133 7.80 -1.52 -23.38
C THR A 133 7.54 -2.84 -24.10
N VAL A 134 6.27 -3.22 -24.21
CA VAL A 134 5.80 -4.42 -24.93
C VAL A 134 6.23 -4.41 -26.40
N ASN A 135 6.11 -3.27 -27.08
CA ASN A 135 6.37 -3.17 -28.51
C ASN A 135 7.85 -2.88 -28.82
N GLY A 136 8.62 -2.38 -27.85
CA GLY A 136 10.05 -2.11 -27.98
C GLY A 136 10.86 -3.38 -28.24
N GLU A 137 10.38 -4.54 -27.79
CA GLU A 137 10.98 -5.85 -28.07
C GLU A 137 10.80 -6.28 -29.54
N LYS A 138 9.66 -5.96 -30.17
CA LYS A 138 9.40 -6.32 -31.57
C LYS A 138 10.38 -5.69 -32.54
N ASN A 139 10.90 -4.50 -32.25
CA ASN A 139 11.89 -3.83 -33.10
C ASN A 139 13.33 -4.33 -32.92
N SER A 140 13.64 -5.08 -31.85
CA SER A 140 14.96 -5.70 -31.66
C SER A 140 15.07 -7.12 -32.27
N LEU A 141 13.95 -7.75 -32.63
CA LEU A 141 13.89 -9.08 -33.25
C LEU A 141 13.78 -9.06 -34.79
N SER A 142 13.74 -7.87 -35.41
CA SER A 142 13.69 -7.69 -36.88
C SER A 142 15.04 -7.22 -37.47
N ALA A 143 16.12 -7.27 -36.69
CA ALA A 143 17.45 -6.79 -37.08
C ALA A 143 18.52 -7.90 -37.13
N ASN A 144 18.13 -9.17 -37.24
CA ASN A 144 19.05 -10.29 -37.41
C ASN A 144 18.57 -11.22 -38.52
#